data_AF-A0A536AZ63-F1
#
_entry.id   AF-A0A536AZ63-F1
#
_cell.length_a   1.000
_cell.length_b   1.000
_cell.length_c   1.000
_cell.angle_alpha   90.00
_cell.angle_beta   90.00
_cell.angle_gamma   90.00
#
_symmetry.space_group_name_H-M   'P 1'
#
loop_
_entity.id
_entity.type
_entity.pdbx_description
1 polymer ?
#
loop_
_entity_poly.entity_id
_entity_poly.type
_entity_poly.pdbx_seq_one_letter_code
_entity_poly.pdbx_strand_id
1 'polypeptide(L)'
;MTATDTTSTSTQWLARFERSLQVGDPLGASDTLRKSGLNGWVRKDQYDSAVKVIDAVGPAPRVRLDWAERLMAHPRRVDKELAGLIVWPLAGTHFRELTRIGYRLARDNDWAVRETAASLLGEVLTQAWADTIPQLREWVSGPDSRLRRAVVVAAKYAARTRTAEWAEPLLDLIEPALRDHEEYVRKSLGPFAIGDQFVRSYPDATLARLRKWMHDPDENVRWNVAMALSAASGARIGQKAPDILEFLASDERPFVRGAVRAAQRRIRTLIA
;
A
#
# COMPACT_ATOMS: atom_id res chain seq x y z
N MET A 1 7.68 -35.36 -11.02
CA MET A 1 7.18 -34.17 -11.75
C MET A 1 8.38 -33.50 -12.40
N THR A 2 8.53 -33.65 -13.71
CA THR A 2 9.63 -33.06 -14.49
C THR A 2 9.29 -31.61 -14.86
N ALA A 3 10.29 -30.78 -15.18
CA ALA A 3 10.10 -29.37 -15.53
C ALA A 3 9.09 -29.15 -16.70
N THR A 4 8.94 -30.16 -17.56
CA THR A 4 8.01 -30.16 -18.71
C THR A 4 6.54 -30.21 -18.30
N ASP A 5 6.18 -30.97 -17.25
CA ASP A 5 4.80 -31.05 -16.72
C ASP A 5 4.34 -29.74 -16.07
N THR A 6 5.27 -29.08 -15.36
CA THR A 6 5.01 -27.79 -14.70
C THR A 6 4.77 -26.68 -15.72
N THR A 7 5.51 -26.71 -16.85
CA THR A 7 5.38 -25.72 -17.93
C THR A 7 4.08 -25.89 -18.70
N SER A 8 3.67 -27.13 -19.01
CA SER A 8 2.41 -27.44 -19.69
C SER A 8 1.18 -26.97 -18.88
N THR A 9 1.19 -27.25 -17.57
CA THR A 9 0.08 -26.87 -16.67
C THR A 9 -0.03 -25.35 -16.50
N SER A 10 1.11 -24.64 -16.48
CA SER A 10 1.18 -23.17 -16.40
C SER A 10 0.53 -22.50 -17.62
N THR A 11 0.75 -23.03 -18.82
CA THR A 11 0.17 -22.47 -20.05
C THR A 11 -1.33 -22.79 -20.18
N GLN A 12 -1.78 -23.94 -19.68
CA GLN A 12 -3.17 -24.38 -19.87
C GLN A 12 -4.20 -23.56 -19.08
N TRP A 13 -3.87 -23.08 -17.88
CA TRP A 13 -4.79 -22.22 -17.13
C TRP A 13 -4.90 -20.83 -17.75
N LEU A 14 -3.81 -20.27 -18.30
CA LEU A 14 -3.82 -18.97 -18.98
C LEU A 14 -4.75 -18.97 -20.21
N ALA A 15 -4.71 -20.02 -21.02
CA ALA A 15 -5.60 -20.14 -22.18
C ALA A 15 -7.09 -20.22 -21.79
N ARG A 16 -7.41 -20.89 -20.66
CA ARG A 16 -8.78 -20.94 -20.12
C ARG A 16 -9.21 -19.60 -19.53
N PHE A 17 -8.29 -18.93 -18.85
CA PHE A 17 -8.49 -17.59 -18.30
C PHE A 17 -8.81 -16.60 -19.43
N GLU A 18 -7.98 -16.57 -20.48
CA GLU A 18 -8.17 -15.73 -21.67
C GLU A 18 -9.52 -15.99 -22.34
N ARG A 19 -9.86 -17.26 -22.59
CA ARG A 19 -11.14 -17.63 -23.21
C ARG A 19 -12.34 -17.13 -22.40
N SER A 20 -12.26 -17.19 -21.07
CA SER A 20 -13.33 -16.68 -20.20
C SER A 20 -13.48 -15.17 -20.35
N LEU A 21 -12.38 -14.42 -20.43
CA LEU A 21 -12.42 -12.98 -20.69
C LEU A 21 -12.98 -12.64 -22.07
N GLN A 22 -12.59 -13.37 -23.12
CA GLN A 22 -13.06 -13.15 -24.49
C GLN A 22 -14.58 -13.32 -24.65
N VAL A 23 -15.21 -14.19 -23.85
CA VAL A 23 -16.68 -14.37 -23.82
C VAL A 23 -17.39 -13.48 -22.78
N GLY A 24 -16.67 -12.56 -22.14
CA GLY A 24 -17.26 -11.63 -21.17
C GLY A 24 -17.56 -12.24 -19.79
N ASP A 25 -16.85 -13.31 -19.40
CA ASP A 25 -16.98 -13.99 -18.11
C ASP A 25 -15.76 -13.75 -17.18
N PRO A 26 -15.72 -12.61 -16.46
CA PRO A 26 -14.65 -12.33 -15.51
C PRO A 26 -14.67 -13.27 -14.30
N LEU A 27 -15.82 -13.83 -13.91
CA LEU A 27 -15.92 -14.75 -12.77
C LEU A 27 -15.34 -16.13 -13.12
N GLY A 28 -15.58 -16.62 -14.34
CA GLY A 28 -14.92 -17.81 -14.86
C GLY A 28 -13.41 -17.63 -15.01
N ALA A 29 -12.97 -16.46 -15.46
CA ALA A 29 -11.55 -16.11 -15.49
C ALA A 29 -10.96 -16.14 -14.07
N SER A 30 -11.59 -15.45 -13.11
CA SER A 30 -11.15 -15.43 -11.72
C SER A 30 -11.12 -16.82 -11.07
N ASP A 31 -12.12 -17.68 -11.32
CA ASP A 31 -12.11 -19.06 -10.81
C ASP A 31 -10.96 -19.88 -11.41
N THR A 32 -10.63 -19.65 -12.68
CA THR A 32 -9.47 -20.27 -13.32
C THR A 32 -8.16 -19.80 -12.67
N LEU A 33 -8.02 -18.50 -12.42
CA LEU A 33 -6.87 -17.94 -11.70
C LEU A 33 -6.76 -18.50 -10.29
N ARG A 34 -7.87 -18.56 -9.54
CA ARG A 34 -7.94 -19.17 -8.20
C ARG A 34 -7.44 -20.62 -8.19
N LYS A 35 -7.82 -21.41 -9.20
CA LYS A 35 -7.42 -22.82 -9.36
C LYS A 35 -5.95 -22.99 -9.75
N SER A 36 -5.28 -21.94 -10.23
CA SER A 36 -3.82 -21.96 -10.44
C SER A 36 -3.05 -21.96 -9.11
N GLY A 37 -3.68 -21.44 -8.04
CA GLY A 37 -3.11 -21.36 -6.70
C GLY A 37 -3.35 -22.60 -5.84
N LEU A 38 -2.80 -22.59 -4.62
CA LEU A 38 -3.01 -23.65 -3.63
C LEU A 38 -4.05 -23.18 -2.60
N ASN A 39 -5.11 -23.97 -2.39
CA ASN A 39 -6.21 -23.63 -1.47
C ASN A 39 -6.83 -22.23 -1.73
N GLY A 40 -6.86 -21.81 -3.00
CA GLY A 40 -7.34 -20.47 -3.39
C GLY A 40 -6.36 -19.33 -3.12
N TRP A 41 -5.16 -19.62 -2.61
CA TRP A 41 -4.07 -18.66 -2.50
C TRP A 41 -3.28 -18.63 -3.81
N VAL A 42 -3.43 -17.53 -4.54
CA VAL A 42 -2.78 -17.26 -5.83
C VAL A 42 -1.47 -16.52 -5.58
N ARG A 43 -0.40 -16.95 -6.25
CA ARG A 43 0.92 -16.31 -6.13
C ARG A 43 1.00 -15.05 -6.99
N LYS A 44 1.92 -14.14 -6.65
CA LYS A 44 2.09 -12.87 -7.37
C LYS A 44 2.41 -13.07 -8.86
N ASP A 45 3.28 -14.02 -9.20
CA ASP A 45 3.65 -14.34 -10.59
C ASP A 45 2.46 -14.81 -11.45
N GLN A 46 1.47 -15.47 -10.83
CA GLN A 46 0.21 -15.85 -11.48
C GLN A 46 -0.66 -14.62 -11.73
N TYR A 47 -0.78 -13.70 -10.77
CA TYR A 47 -1.43 -12.41 -11.00
C TYR A 47 -0.74 -11.60 -12.10
N ASP A 48 0.59 -11.53 -12.09
CA ASP A 48 1.37 -10.84 -13.11
C ASP A 48 1.12 -11.44 -14.51
N SER A 49 0.96 -12.76 -14.60
CA SER A 49 0.64 -13.45 -15.85
C SER A 49 -0.80 -13.20 -16.31
N ALA A 50 -1.76 -13.18 -15.38
CA ALA A 50 -3.15 -12.85 -15.66
C ALA A 50 -3.31 -11.41 -16.18
N VAL A 51 -2.58 -10.44 -15.60
CA VAL A 51 -2.58 -9.04 -16.06
C VAL A 51 -2.11 -8.94 -17.50
N LYS A 52 -1.03 -9.63 -17.88
CA LYS A 52 -0.55 -9.67 -19.27
C LYS A 52 -1.64 -10.17 -20.24
N VAL A 53 -2.40 -11.18 -19.84
CA VAL A 53 -3.52 -11.70 -20.64
C VAL A 53 -4.66 -10.68 -20.73
N ILE A 54 -5.04 -10.05 -19.61
CA ILE A 54 -6.06 -8.98 -19.61
C ILE A 54 -5.68 -7.85 -20.57
N ASP A 55 -4.41 -7.42 -20.54
CA ASP A 55 -3.94 -6.34 -21.40
C ASP A 55 -3.86 -6.75 -22.87
N ALA A 56 -3.52 -8.01 -23.16
CA ALA A 56 -3.57 -8.56 -24.52
C ALA A 56 -5.01 -8.66 -25.06
N VAL A 57 -5.99 -9.02 -24.22
CA VAL A 57 -7.43 -8.99 -24.57
C VAL A 57 -7.88 -7.55 -24.83
N GLY A 58 -7.28 -6.56 -24.16
CA GLY A 58 -7.55 -5.14 -24.39
C GLY A 58 -9.00 -4.70 -24.17
N PRO A 59 -9.68 -5.12 -23.07
CA PRO A 59 -11.07 -4.73 -22.85
C PRO A 59 -11.20 -3.21 -22.71
N ALA A 60 -12.23 -2.65 -23.36
CA ALA A 60 -12.55 -1.23 -23.28
C ALA A 60 -12.79 -0.78 -21.82
N PRO A 61 -12.58 0.50 -21.47
CA PRO A 61 -12.73 0.99 -20.09
C PRO A 61 -14.06 0.63 -19.43
N ARG A 62 -15.18 0.77 -20.17
CA ARG A 62 -16.52 0.39 -19.67
C ARG A 62 -16.61 -1.10 -19.32
N VAL A 63 -15.98 -1.96 -20.10
CA VAL A 63 -15.95 -3.42 -19.87
C VAL A 63 -15.11 -3.74 -18.63
N ARG A 64 -13.94 -3.10 -18.47
CA ARG A 64 -13.10 -3.25 -17.27
C ARG A 64 -13.86 -2.87 -16.00
N LEU A 65 -14.59 -1.76 -16.03
CA LEU A 65 -15.41 -1.29 -14.91
C LEU A 65 -16.56 -2.26 -14.60
N ASP A 66 -17.31 -2.72 -15.62
CA ASP A 66 -18.36 -3.74 -15.45
C ASP A 66 -17.82 -5.03 -14.83
N TRP A 67 -16.69 -5.52 -15.35
CA TRP A 67 -16.06 -6.73 -14.84
C TRP A 67 -15.62 -6.59 -13.39
N ALA A 68 -15.06 -5.43 -13.02
CA ALA A 68 -14.68 -5.16 -11.64
C ALA A 68 -15.89 -5.16 -10.70
N GLU A 69 -17.02 -4.56 -11.08
CA GLU A 69 -18.25 -4.59 -10.28
C GLU A 69 -18.74 -6.02 -10.04
N ARG A 70 -18.79 -6.83 -11.10
CA ARG A 70 -19.20 -8.25 -11.01
C ARG A 70 -18.27 -9.07 -10.11
N LEU A 71 -16.96 -8.82 -10.20
CA LEU A 71 -15.95 -9.47 -9.37
C LEU A 71 -16.05 -9.05 -7.90
N MET A 72 -16.21 -7.75 -7.62
CA MET A 72 -16.34 -7.24 -6.24
C MET A 72 -17.61 -7.71 -5.54
N ALA A 73 -18.69 -7.95 -6.29
CA ALA A 73 -19.94 -8.49 -5.77
C ALA A 73 -19.78 -9.94 -5.27
N HIS A 74 -18.75 -10.66 -5.72
CA HIS A 74 -18.52 -12.04 -5.35
C HIS A 74 -17.64 -12.14 -4.08
N PRO A 75 -17.89 -13.11 -3.16
CA PRO A 75 -17.23 -13.14 -1.85
C PRO A 75 -15.76 -13.57 -1.86
N ARG A 76 -15.20 -14.13 -2.96
CA ARG A 76 -13.84 -14.69 -2.91
C ARG A 76 -12.82 -13.57 -2.96
N ARG A 77 -11.78 -13.69 -2.12
CA ARG A 77 -10.61 -12.81 -2.13
C ARG A 77 -10.04 -12.59 -3.54
N VAL A 78 -9.81 -13.67 -4.30
CA VAL A 78 -9.21 -13.61 -5.65
C VAL A 78 -10.03 -12.75 -6.61
N ASP A 79 -11.36 -12.77 -6.51
CA ASP A 79 -12.22 -11.96 -7.38
C ASP A 79 -11.98 -10.47 -7.13
N LYS A 80 -11.92 -10.08 -5.85
CA LYS A 80 -11.72 -8.68 -5.43
C LYS A 80 -10.31 -8.18 -5.72
N GLU A 81 -9.29 -9.03 -5.55
CA GLU A 81 -7.92 -8.71 -5.96
C GLU A 81 -7.84 -8.51 -7.48
N LEU A 82 -8.47 -9.40 -8.26
CA LEU A 82 -8.53 -9.29 -9.72
C LEU A 82 -9.29 -8.05 -10.19
N ALA A 83 -10.37 -7.67 -9.49
CA ALA A 83 -11.14 -6.47 -9.79
C ALA A 83 -10.25 -5.21 -9.77
N GLY A 84 -9.41 -5.06 -8.74
CA GLY A 84 -8.47 -3.95 -8.63
C GLY A 84 -7.42 -3.96 -9.75
N LEU A 85 -6.93 -5.13 -10.14
CA LEU A 85 -5.95 -5.27 -11.23
C LEU A 85 -6.54 -4.95 -12.60
N ILE A 86 -7.77 -5.39 -12.88
CA ILE A 86 -8.45 -5.16 -14.17
C ILE A 86 -8.65 -3.67 -14.44
N VAL A 87 -8.94 -2.88 -13.40
CA VAL A 87 -9.17 -1.43 -13.57
C VAL A 87 -7.89 -0.61 -13.50
N TRP A 88 -6.78 -1.17 -13.03
CA TRP A 88 -5.51 -0.47 -12.82
C TRP A 88 -5.10 0.47 -13.96
N PRO A 89 -5.15 0.07 -15.25
CA PRO A 89 -4.74 0.95 -16.36
C PRO A 89 -5.60 2.21 -16.53
N LEU A 90 -6.75 2.29 -15.87
CA LEU A 90 -7.67 3.42 -15.94
C LEU A 90 -7.38 4.51 -14.90
N ALA A 91 -6.33 4.36 -14.08
CA ALA A 91 -6.04 5.25 -12.95
C ALA A 91 -5.99 6.73 -13.31
N GLY A 92 -5.44 7.10 -14.46
CA GLY A 92 -5.39 8.50 -14.91
C GLY A 92 -6.67 9.00 -15.61
N THR A 93 -7.49 8.12 -16.16
CA THR A 93 -8.63 8.51 -17.03
C THR A 93 -10.00 8.35 -16.36
N HIS A 94 -10.12 7.41 -15.41
CA HIS A 94 -11.35 7.09 -14.67
C HIS A 94 -11.08 7.10 -13.17
N PHE A 95 -10.25 8.04 -12.70
CA PHE A 95 -9.80 8.11 -11.32
C PHE A 95 -10.96 8.15 -10.32
N ARG A 96 -12.10 8.78 -10.65
CA ARG A 96 -13.27 8.85 -9.76
C ARG A 96 -13.87 7.47 -9.50
N GLU A 97 -14.03 6.67 -10.53
CA GLU A 97 -14.51 5.29 -10.44
C GLU A 97 -13.52 4.44 -9.65
N LEU A 98 -12.22 4.56 -9.94
CA LEU A 98 -11.19 3.78 -9.26
C LEU A 98 -11.05 4.17 -7.80
N THR A 99 -11.21 5.44 -7.44
CA THR A 99 -11.23 5.86 -6.03
C THR A 99 -12.44 5.27 -5.31
N ARG A 100 -13.63 5.20 -5.95
CA ARG A 100 -14.80 4.49 -5.37
C ARG A 100 -14.57 2.98 -5.22
N ILE A 101 -13.87 2.36 -6.17
CA ILE A 101 -13.45 0.95 -6.08
C ILE A 101 -12.48 0.77 -4.91
N GLY A 102 -11.44 1.59 -4.83
CA GLY A 102 -10.45 1.61 -3.75
C GLY A 102 -11.10 1.80 -2.39
N TYR A 103 -12.09 2.69 -2.27
CA TYR A 103 -12.88 2.87 -1.03
C TYR A 103 -13.53 1.57 -0.56
N ARG A 104 -14.20 0.83 -1.45
CA ARG A 104 -14.88 -0.42 -1.12
C ARG A 104 -13.88 -1.52 -0.75
N LEU A 105 -12.83 -1.68 -1.55
CA LEU A 105 -11.79 -2.69 -1.31
C LEU A 105 -11.02 -2.42 0.01
N ALA A 106 -10.76 -1.15 0.33
CA ALA A 106 -10.08 -0.78 1.57
C ALA A 106 -10.89 -1.17 2.82
N ARG A 107 -12.22 -1.27 2.69
CA ARG A 107 -13.12 -1.65 3.78
C ARG A 107 -13.40 -3.15 3.85
N ASP A 108 -12.75 -3.96 3.02
CA ASP A 108 -12.92 -5.41 3.03
C ASP A 108 -12.37 -6.04 4.31
N ASN A 109 -12.94 -7.18 4.71
CA ASN A 109 -12.49 -7.95 5.87
C ASN A 109 -11.15 -8.67 5.60
N ASP A 110 -10.88 -9.03 4.35
CA ASP A 110 -9.64 -9.68 3.94
C ASP A 110 -8.50 -8.66 3.83
N TRP A 111 -7.39 -8.94 4.52
CA TRP A 111 -6.24 -8.03 4.54
C TRP A 111 -5.59 -7.85 3.17
N ALA A 112 -5.51 -8.91 2.36
CA ALA A 112 -4.86 -8.83 1.06
C ALA A 112 -5.69 -8.01 0.06
N VAL A 113 -7.02 -8.06 0.15
CA VAL A 113 -7.90 -7.16 -0.61
C VAL A 113 -7.65 -5.70 -0.23
N ARG A 114 -7.40 -5.42 1.05
CA ARG A 114 -7.02 -4.06 1.50
C ARG A 114 -5.65 -3.63 0.97
N GLU A 115 -4.70 -4.55 0.76
CA GLU A 115 -3.44 -4.24 0.08
C GLU A 115 -3.66 -3.87 -1.38
N THR A 116 -4.53 -4.59 -2.09
CA THR A 116 -4.95 -4.23 -3.46
C THR A 116 -5.54 -2.83 -3.48
N ALA A 117 -6.41 -2.50 -2.52
CA ALA A 117 -7.01 -1.18 -2.41
C ALA A 117 -5.97 -0.06 -2.26
N ALA A 118 -5.03 -0.23 -1.32
CA ALA A 118 -3.98 0.76 -1.10
C ALA A 118 -3.05 0.92 -2.31
N SER A 119 -2.77 -0.17 -3.01
CA SER A 119 -1.97 -0.15 -4.23
C SER A 119 -2.69 0.62 -5.34
N LEU A 120 -3.98 0.33 -5.56
CA LEU A 120 -4.82 1.03 -6.54
C LEU A 120 -4.92 2.52 -6.23
N LEU A 121 -5.17 2.87 -4.97
CA LEU A 121 -5.24 4.27 -4.53
C LEU A 121 -3.89 4.99 -4.69
N GLY A 122 -2.77 4.30 -4.51
CA GLY A 122 -1.43 4.85 -4.76
C GLY A 122 -1.19 5.18 -6.23
N GLU A 123 -1.66 4.31 -7.13
CA GLU A 123 -1.62 4.55 -8.58
C GLU A 123 -2.53 5.73 -8.96
N VAL A 124 -3.77 5.75 -8.47
CA VAL A 124 -4.70 6.86 -8.73
C VAL A 124 -4.16 8.19 -8.21
N LEU A 125 -3.59 8.21 -7.00
CA LEU A 125 -2.93 9.40 -6.45
C LEU A 125 -1.75 9.86 -7.34
N THR A 126 -1.03 8.93 -7.93
CA THR A 126 0.11 9.24 -8.81
C THR A 126 -0.36 9.79 -10.17
N GLN A 127 -1.39 9.20 -10.77
CA GLN A 127 -1.84 9.55 -12.12
C GLN A 127 -2.83 10.73 -12.15
N ALA A 128 -3.56 10.96 -11.07
CA ALA A 128 -4.61 11.98 -10.95
C ALA A 128 -4.44 12.79 -9.65
N TRP A 129 -3.20 13.26 -9.40
CA TRP A 129 -2.77 13.91 -8.16
C TRP A 129 -3.70 15.01 -7.66
N ALA A 130 -3.93 16.04 -8.50
CA ALA A 130 -4.67 17.24 -8.10
C ALA A 130 -6.11 16.93 -7.70
N ASP A 131 -6.75 15.99 -8.41
CA ASP A 131 -8.13 15.61 -8.16
C ASP A 131 -8.29 14.59 -7.01
N THR A 132 -7.26 13.78 -6.74
CA THR A 132 -7.35 12.67 -5.78
C THR A 132 -6.93 13.09 -4.38
N ILE A 133 -5.94 13.97 -4.24
CA ILE A 133 -5.40 14.34 -2.93
C ILE A 133 -6.44 14.92 -1.95
N PRO A 134 -7.43 15.75 -2.34
CA PRO A 134 -8.41 16.28 -1.39
C PRO A 134 -9.24 15.16 -0.76
N GLN A 135 -9.66 14.17 -1.56
CA GLN A 135 -10.46 13.05 -1.09
C GLN A 135 -9.67 12.15 -0.12
N LEU A 136 -8.38 11.91 -0.39
CA LEU A 136 -7.56 11.12 0.53
C LEU A 136 -7.28 11.86 1.84
N ARG A 137 -7.22 13.20 1.84
CA ARG A 137 -7.15 14.00 3.08
C ARG A 137 -8.41 13.84 3.93
N GLU A 138 -9.60 13.79 3.33
CA GLU A 138 -10.83 13.51 4.07
C GLU A 138 -10.78 12.12 4.71
N TRP A 139 -10.29 11.12 3.98
CA TRP A 139 -10.27 9.74 4.46
C TRP A 139 -9.26 9.49 5.57
N VAL A 140 -8.06 10.07 5.49
CA VAL A 140 -7.03 9.92 6.53
C VAL A 140 -7.40 10.61 7.85
N SER A 141 -8.27 11.62 7.80
CA SER A 141 -8.85 12.27 8.98
C SER A 141 -10.20 11.66 9.39
N GLY A 142 -10.72 10.70 8.64
CA GLY A 142 -12.02 10.08 8.85
C GLY A 142 -12.03 9.01 9.95
N PRO A 143 -13.22 8.52 10.34
CA PRO A 143 -13.38 7.59 11.45
C PRO A 143 -12.93 6.15 11.14
N ASP A 144 -12.91 5.73 9.87
CA ASP A 144 -12.60 4.36 9.48
C ASP A 144 -11.09 4.11 9.41
N SER A 145 -10.56 3.34 10.37
CA SER A 145 -9.13 3.01 10.45
C SER A 145 -8.61 2.26 9.22
N ARG A 146 -9.47 1.53 8.50
CA ARG A 146 -9.07 0.83 7.27
C ARG A 146 -8.80 1.82 6.14
N LEU A 147 -9.62 2.87 6.02
CA LEU A 147 -9.41 3.94 5.05
C LEU A 147 -8.18 4.77 5.41
N ARG A 148 -8.01 5.14 6.69
CA ARG A 148 -6.81 5.88 7.14
C ARG A 148 -5.54 5.12 6.79
N ARG A 149 -5.50 3.81 7.06
CA ARG A 149 -4.37 2.98 6.65
C ARG A 149 -4.18 2.94 5.14
N ALA A 150 -5.25 2.73 4.37
CA ALA A 150 -5.17 2.67 2.91
C ALA A 150 -4.54 3.94 2.33
N VAL A 151 -4.88 5.12 2.87
CA VAL A 151 -4.25 6.40 2.48
C VAL A 151 -2.77 6.42 2.84
N VAL A 152 -2.38 6.02 4.05
CA VAL A 152 -0.95 5.97 4.46
C VAL A 152 -0.12 5.08 3.53
N VAL A 153 -0.66 3.92 3.16
CA VAL A 153 0.03 2.99 2.25
C VAL A 153 0.00 3.49 0.80
N ALA A 154 -1.08 4.13 0.35
CA ALA A 154 -1.14 4.79 -0.95
C ALA A 154 -0.10 5.91 -1.08
N ALA A 155 0.03 6.75 -0.05
CA ALA A 155 1.03 7.81 0.02
C ALA A 155 2.46 7.25 -0.03
N LYS A 156 2.72 6.11 0.62
CA LYS A 156 3.97 5.36 0.47
C LYS A 156 4.23 4.97 -0.98
N TYR A 157 3.23 4.45 -1.70
CA TYR A 157 3.41 4.09 -3.11
C TYR A 157 3.66 5.32 -3.98
N ALA A 158 2.90 6.40 -3.82
CA ALA A 158 3.12 7.65 -4.53
C ALA A 158 4.52 8.23 -4.25
N ALA A 159 5.03 8.15 -3.01
CA ALA A 159 6.37 8.59 -2.66
C ALA A 159 7.49 7.85 -3.44
N ARG A 160 7.24 6.65 -3.98
CA ARG A 160 8.25 5.90 -4.77
C ARG A 160 8.62 6.58 -6.08
N THR A 161 7.73 7.42 -6.61
CA THR A 161 7.97 8.21 -7.83
C THR A 161 9.09 9.23 -7.65
N ARG A 162 9.32 9.68 -6.40
CA ARG A 162 10.32 10.71 -6.03
C ARG A 162 10.09 12.06 -6.73
N THR A 163 8.85 12.35 -7.08
CA THR A 163 8.42 13.67 -7.54
C THR A 163 8.65 14.70 -6.43
N ALA A 164 9.59 15.62 -6.64
CA ALA A 164 10.12 16.48 -5.57
C ALA A 164 9.03 17.38 -4.97
N GLU A 165 8.16 17.94 -5.81
CA GLU A 165 7.03 18.78 -5.42
C GLU A 165 5.97 18.05 -4.58
N TRP A 166 6.00 16.71 -4.55
CA TRP A 166 5.06 15.91 -3.75
C TRP A 166 5.58 15.61 -2.34
N ALA A 167 6.85 15.90 -2.03
CA ALA A 167 7.44 15.57 -0.73
C ALA A 167 6.62 16.13 0.44
N GLU A 168 6.48 17.45 0.53
CA GLU A 168 5.72 18.12 1.60
C GLU A 168 4.22 17.77 1.56
N PRO A 169 3.52 17.82 0.41
CA PRO A 169 2.12 17.43 0.36
C PRO A 169 1.83 15.99 0.78
N LEU A 170 2.71 15.04 0.47
CA LEU A 170 2.56 13.65 0.91
C LEU A 170 2.84 13.50 2.42
N LEU A 171 3.80 14.25 2.96
CA LEU A 171 4.06 14.30 4.40
C LEU A 171 2.86 14.90 5.15
N ASP A 172 2.28 15.99 4.63
CA ASP A 172 1.05 16.60 5.15
C ASP A 172 -0.14 15.64 5.08
N LEU A 173 -0.25 14.85 4.00
CA LEU A 173 -1.32 13.86 3.84
C LEU A 173 -1.28 12.78 4.93
N ILE A 174 -0.10 12.33 5.36
CA ILE A 174 0.02 11.26 6.37
C ILE A 174 0.14 11.78 7.80
N GLU A 175 0.41 13.07 8.00
CA GLU A 175 0.61 13.69 9.32
C GLU A 175 -0.56 13.46 10.30
N PRO A 176 -1.85 13.55 9.88
CA PRO A 176 -2.97 13.26 10.79
C PRO A 176 -2.92 11.85 11.40
N ALA A 177 -2.40 10.87 10.67
CA ALA A 177 -2.31 9.49 11.14
C ALA A 177 -1.21 9.28 12.21
N LEU A 178 -0.34 10.26 12.47
CA LEU A 178 0.69 10.15 13.51
C LEU A 178 0.11 10.02 14.92
N ARG A 179 -1.06 10.61 15.16
CA ARG A 179 -1.79 10.55 16.44
C ARG A 179 -2.74 9.36 16.54
N ASP A 180 -2.74 8.45 15.56
CA ASP A 180 -3.68 7.34 15.53
C ASP A 180 -3.38 6.30 16.64
N HIS A 181 -4.39 6.05 17.47
CA HIS A 181 -4.32 5.05 18.54
C HIS A 181 -4.45 3.62 18.00
N GLU A 182 -5.06 3.43 16.83
CA GLU A 182 -5.23 2.13 16.19
C GLU A 182 -3.89 1.58 15.73
N GLU A 183 -3.47 0.49 16.34
CA GLU A 183 -2.18 -0.16 16.04
C GLU A 183 -2.06 -0.53 14.56
N TYR A 184 -3.18 -0.88 13.91
CA TYR A 184 -3.23 -1.21 12.49
C TYR A 184 -2.75 -0.06 11.59
N VAL A 185 -3.15 1.18 11.91
CA VAL A 185 -2.73 2.39 11.17
C VAL A 185 -1.31 2.75 11.57
N ARG A 186 -1.02 2.79 12.88
CA ARG A 186 0.27 3.21 13.42
C ARG A 186 1.44 2.35 12.92
N LYS A 187 1.27 1.02 12.84
CA LYS A 187 2.27 0.10 12.24
C LYS A 187 2.50 0.32 10.75
N SER A 188 1.53 0.88 10.04
CA SER A 188 1.66 1.21 8.61
C SER A 188 2.34 2.56 8.39
N LEU A 189 2.53 3.36 9.44
CA LEU A 189 3.04 4.73 9.36
C LEU A 189 4.54 4.81 9.71
N GLY A 190 4.90 4.94 10.99
CA GLY A 190 6.28 5.13 11.45
C GLY A 190 7.26 4.11 10.86
N PRO A 191 7.15 2.81 11.19
CA PRO A 191 8.09 1.82 10.70
C PRO A 191 7.92 1.45 9.21
N PHE A 192 6.79 1.77 8.57
CA PHE A 192 6.49 1.27 7.21
C PHE A 192 6.38 2.35 6.14
N ALA A 193 5.54 3.37 6.26
CA ALA A 193 5.52 4.45 5.28
C ALA A 193 6.75 5.34 5.46
N ILE A 194 6.94 5.86 6.68
CA ILE A 194 7.97 6.86 6.96
C ILE A 194 9.36 6.21 6.90
N GLY A 195 9.61 5.21 7.74
CA GLY A 195 10.92 4.60 7.94
C GLY A 195 11.43 3.72 6.80
N ASP A 196 10.56 3.17 5.96
CA ASP A 196 10.99 2.37 4.80
C ASP A 196 11.08 3.21 3.52
N GLN A 197 10.14 4.13 3.31
CA GLN A 197 9.96 4.79 2.03
C GLN A 197 10.21 6.29 2.04
N PHE A 198 9.55 7.09 2.89
CA PHE A 198 9.68 8.55 2.83
C PHE A 198 11.11 8.99 3.11
N VAL A 199 11.77 8.40 4.11
CA VAL A 199 13.20 8.66 4.38
C VAL A 199 14.13 8.32 3.20
N ARG A 200 13.69 7.44 2.29
CA ARG A 200 14.45 7.05 1.08
C ARG A 200 14.09 7.91 -0.14
N SER A 201 12.85 8.34 -0.24
CA SER A 201 12.35 9.13 -1.37
C SER A 201 12.63 10.62 -1.19
N TYR A 202 12.46 11.12 0.03
CA TYR A 202 12.51 12.53 0.40
C TYR A 202 13.32 12.70 1.70
N PRO A 203 14.62 12.36 1.72
CA PRO A 203 15.41 12.27 2.96
C PRO A 203 15.41 13.58 3.76
N ASP A 204 15.64 14.72 3.11
CA ASP A 204 15.77 16.01 3.79
C ASP A 204 14.43 16.51 4.35
N ALA A 205 13.36 16.49 3.52
CA ALA A 205 12.02 16.86 3.94
C ALA A 205 11.51 15.95 5.07
N THR A 206 11.73 14.64 4.96
CA THR A 206 11.34 13.69 6.00
C THR A 206 12.11 13.91 7.28
N LEU A 207 13.43 14.16 7.21
CA LEU A 207 14.24 14.43 8.41
C LEU A 207 13.82 15.73 9.10
N ALA A 208 13.52 16.78 8.34
CA ALA A 208 12.97 18.02 8.86
C ALA A 208 11.64 17.80 9.59
N ARG A 209 10.73 17.00 9.01
CA ARG A 209 9.47 16.61 9.66
C ARG A 209 9.68 15.76 10.91
N LEU A 210 10.60 14.78 10.90
CA LEU A 210 10.91 13.99 12.10
C LEU A 210 11.41 14.86 13.26
N ARG A 211 12.26 15.87 12.98
CA ARG A 211 12.72 16.84 13.97
C ARG A 211 11.61 17.73 14.50
N LYS A 212 10.62 18.08 13.67
CA LYS A 212 9.42 18.78 14.15
C LYS A 212 8.58 17.86 15.03
N TRP A 213 8.29 16.65 14.57
CA TRP A 213 7.37 15.71 15.22
C TRP A 213 7.91 15.12 16.52
N MET A 214 9.23 15.02 16.73
CA MET A 214 9.78 14.55 18.01
C MET A 214 9.40 15.43 19.20
N HIS A 215 9.10 16.71 18.97
CA HIS A 215 8.67 17.64 20.02
C HIS A 215 7.17 17.57 20.32
N ASP A 216 6.36 16.88 19.51
CA ASP A 216 4.92 16.78 19.73
C ASP A 216 4.61 16.13 21.09
N PRO A 217 3.65 16.65 21.87
CA PRO A 217 3.34 16.07 23.18
C PRO A 217 2.72 14.68 23.11
N ASP A 218 2.10 14.31 21.99
CA ASP A 218 1.41 13.02 21.81
C ASP A 218 2.42 11.85 21.73
N GLU A 219 2.19 10.82 22.54
CA GLU A 219 3.10 9.67 22.59
C GLU A 219 3.07 8.80 21.33
N ASN A 220 1.97 8.76 20.58
CA ASN A 220 1.89 8.05 19.30
C ASN A 220 2.76 8.74 18.25
N VAL A 221 2.80 10.08 18.25
CA VAL A 221 3.65 10.84 17.32
C VAL A 221 5.12 10.52 17.61
N ARG A 222 5.55 10.65 18.87
CA ARG A 222 6.92 10.32 19.29
C ARG A 222 7.28 8.85 19.04
N TRP A 223 6.35 7.94 19.30
CA TRP A 223 6.51 6.52 18.98
C TRP A 223 6.73 6.32 17.47
N ASN A 224 5.96 6.98 16.61
CA ASN A 224 6.11 6.89 15.16
C ASN A 224 7.47 7.42 14.70
N VAL A 225 7.94 8.53 15.28
CA VAL A 225 9.28 9.08 14.98
C VAL A 225 10.37 8.07 15.35
N ALA A 226 10.34 7.53 16.58
CA ALA A 226 11.31 6.52 17.00
C ALA A 226 11.24 5.26 16.12
N MET A 227 10.04 4.75 15.84
CA MET A 227 9.85 3.55 15.03
C MET A 227 10.23 3.74 13.56
N ALA A 228 10.14 4.95 13.00
CA ALA A 228 10.67 5.24 11.67
C ALA A 228 12.17 4.95 11.60
N LEU A 229 12.91 5.24 12.67
CA LEU A 229 14.34 4.95 12.79
C LEU A 229 14.65 3.48 13.12
N SER A 230 13.64 2.62 13.30
CA SER A 230 13.81 1.17 13.48
C SER A 230 13.71 0.38 12.17
N ALA A 231 13.24 1.01 11.09
CA ALA A 231 13.17 0.40 9.76
C ALA A 231 14.55 0.36 9.09
N ALA A 232 14.73 -0.46 8.06
CA ALA A 232 16.05 -0.62 7.41
C ALA A 232 16.59 0.68 6.80
N SER A 233 15.76 1.43 6.06
CA SER A 233 16.15 2.72 5.48
C SER A 233 16.28 3.79 6.57
N GLY A 234 15.31 3.85 7.49
CA GLY A 234 15.28 4.84 8.57
C GLY A 234 16.43 4.69 9.56
N ALA A 235 16.88 3.49 9.88
CA ALA A 235 18.02 3.28 10.77
C ALA A 235 19.34 3.85 10.19
N ARG A 236 19.53 3.83 8.86
CA ARG A 236 20.68 4.49 8.22
C ARG A 236 20.62 6.02 8.37
N ILE A 237 19.42 6.59 8.32
CA ILE A 237 19.23 8.03 8.59
C ILE A 237 19.42 8.32 10.08
N GLY A 238 18.95 7.44 10.97
CA GLY A 238 19.13 7.56 12.42
C GLY A 238 20.61 7.61 12.85
N GLN A 239 21.52 6.93 12.12
CA GLN A 239 22.96 7.08 12.33
C GLN A 239 23.47 8.51 12.08
N LYS A 240 22.84 9.25 11.15
CA LYS A 240 23.21 10.62 10.79
C LYS A 240 22.47 11.69 11.59
N ALA A 241 21.45 11.30 12.34
CA ALA A 241 20.62 12.18 13.16
C ALA A 241 20.40 11.57 14.56
N PRO A 242 21.48 11.33 15.33
CA PRO A 242 21.37 10.78 16.68
C PRO A 242 20.58 11.68 17.63
N ASP A 243 20.57 12.99 17.35
CA ASP A 243 19.84 14.03 18.10
C ASP A 243 18.36 13.67 18.35
N ILE A 244 17.72 13.04 17.36
CA ILE A 244 16.31 12.64 17.47
C ILE A 244 16.12 11.56 18.54
N LEU A 245 16.94 10.52 18.54
CA LEU A 245 16.81 9.42 19.52
C LEU A 245 17.31 9.84 20.91
N GLU A 246 18.32 10.72 20.98
CA GLU A 246 18.80 11.30 22.23
C GLU A 246 17.70 12.11 22.92
N PHE A 247 17.00 12.98 22.17
CA PHE A 247 15.85 13.70 22.70
C PHE A 247 14.74 12.76 23.15
N LEU A 248 14.33 11.81 22.30
CA LEU A 248 13.23 10.89 22.63
C LEU A 248 13.59 9.91 23.76
N ALA A 249 14.87 9.68 24.05
CA ALA A 249 15.30 8.87 25.19
C ALA A 249 14.97 9.51 26.55
N SER A 250 14.75 10.83 26.59
CA SER A 250 14.28 11.54 27.79
C SER A 250 12.80 11.33 28.08
N ASP A 251 12.04 10.73 27.16
CA ASP A 251 10.62 10.47 27.37
C ASP A 251 10.41 9.37 28.41
N GLU A 252 9.67 9.67 29.48
CA GLU A 252 9.45 8.74 30.58
C GLU A 252 8.42 7.65 30.26
N ARG A 253 7.62 7.83 29.21
CA ARG A 253 6.52 6.91 28.87
C ARG A 253 7.07 5.58 28.35
N PRO A 254 6.68 4.43 28.93
CA PRO A 254 7.16 3.12 28.50
C PRO A 254 6.97 2.85 27.01
N PHE A 255 5.87 3.36 26.44
CA PHE A 255 5.52 3.20 25.03
C PHE A 255 6.58 3.80 24.10
N VAL A 256 6.98 5.06 24.34
CA VAL A 256 8.03 5.75 23.58
C VAL A 256 9.41 5.14 23.84
N ARG A 257 9.75 4.84 25.11
CA ARG A 257 11.04 4.20 25.46
C ARG A 257 11.23 2.85 24.77
N GLY A 258 10.16 2.06 24.64
CA GLY A 258 10.17 0.80 23.91
C GLY A 258 10.56 1.00 22.45
N ALA A 259 9.99 2.01 21.78
CA ALA A 259 10.31 2.35 20.40
C ALA A 259 11.75 2.84 20.23
N VAL A 260 12.23 3.72 21.13
CA VAL A 260 13.62 4.22 21.12
C VAL A 260 14.61 3.05 21.24
N ARG A 261 14.39 2.13 22.18
CA ARG A 261 15.22 0.93 22.33
C ARG A 261 15.22 0.04 21.09
N ALA A 262 14.07 -0.09 20.42
CA ALA A 262 13.97 -0.84 19.17
C ALA A 262 14.80 -0.20 18.05
N ALA A 263 14.71 1.13 17.90
CA ALA A 263 15.51 1.89 16.94
C ALA A 263 17.02 1.79 17.22
N GLN A 264 17.44 2.04 18.47
CA GLN A 264 18.84 1.92 18.88
C GLN A 264 19.41 0.52 18.65
N ARG A 265 18.64 -0.53 18.95
CA ARG A 265 19.04 -1.91 18.65
C ARG A 265 19.23 -2.11 17.15
N ARG A 266 18.30 -1.64 16.31
CA ARG A 266 18.43 -1.76 14.86
C ARG A 266 19.68 -1.04 14.34
N ILE A 267 19.92 0.18 14.80
CA ILE A 267 21.07 1.00 14.40
C ILE A 267 22.38 0.29 14.77
N ARG A 268 22.49 -0.26 15.99
CA ARG A 268 23.67 -1.03 16.42
C ARG A 268 23.93 -2.24 15.52
N THR A 269 22.90 -2.99 15.16
CA THR A 269 23.02 -4.16 14.26
C THR A 269 23.46 -3.80 12.84
N LEU A 270 23.33 -2.54 12.40
CA LEU A 270 23.83 -2.11 11.09
C LEU A 270 25.31 -1.70 11.10
N ILE A 271 25.90 -1.50 12.28
CA ILE A 271 27.29 -1.06 12.45
C ILE A 271 28.21 -2.25 12.76
N ALA A 272 27.68 -3.30 13.40
CA ALA A 272 28.36 -4.57 13.66
C ALA A 272 28.44 -5.43 12.40
#